data_AF-A0A929FDX0-F1
#
_entry.id   AF-A0A929FDX0-F1
#
_cell.length_a   1.000
_cell.length_b   1.000
_cell.length_c   1.000
_cell.angle_alpha   90.00
_cell.angle_beta   90.00
_cell.angle_gamma   90.00
#
_symmetry.space_group_name_H-M   'P 1'
#
loop_
_entity.id
_entity.type
_entity.pdbx_description
1 polymer ?
#
loop_
_entity_poly.entity_id
_entity_poly.type
_entity_poly.pdbx_seq_one_letter_code
_entity_poly.pdbx_strand_id
1 'polypeptide(L)'
;MTQIMSVSMTQEGVQKAVNAILEILGDPMEAHQREALDAFRRGDYARVRRLATANLGDSYCKALGYLPGAYKLMPNTDIILAEAARAAAEVAKIRALTQLGMAIAEALG
;
A
#
# COMPACT_ATOMS: atom_id res chain seq x y z
N MET A 1 -16.99 23.46 -0.59
CA MET A 1 -17.04 22.47 -1.70
C MET A 1 -15.84 22.73 -2.59
N THR A 2 -14.79 21.91 -2.51
CA THR A 2 -13.63 22.07 -3.37
C THR A 2 -13.99 21.53 -4.74
N GLN A 3 -14.01 22.41 -5.75
CA GLN A 3 -14.25 22.04 -7.13
C GLN A 3 -13.06 21.19 -7.59
N ILE A 4 -13.27 19.89 -7.78
CA ILE A 4 -12.25 19.01 -8.34
C ILE A 4 -12.19 19.35 -9.83
N MET A 5 -11.21 20.15 -10.23
CA MET A 5 -10.89 20.33 -11.65
C MET A 5 -10.62 18.94 -12.23
N SER A 6 -11.26 18.60 -13.35
CA SER A 6 -11.07 17.33 -14.04
C SER A 6 -9.68 17.31 -14.70
N VAL A 7 -8.64 17.10 -13.90
CA VAL A 7 -7.29 16.84 -14.38
C VAL A 7 -7.29 15.41 -14.93
N SER A 8 -7.00 15.27 -16.22
CA SER A 8 -6.76 13.95 -16.81
C SER A 8 -5.60 13.29 -16.08
N MET A 9 -5.84 12.12 -15.50
CA MET A 9 -4.83 11.38 -14.75
C MET A 9 -3.67 10.97 -15.66
N THR A 10 -2.45 11.34 -15.29
CA THR A 10 -1.23 11.08 -16.06
C THR A 10 -0.46 9.91 -15.46
N GLN A 11 0.38 9.24 -16.26
CA GLN A 11 1.35 8.24 -15.77
C GLN A 11 2.21 8.81 -14.63
N GLU A 12 2.70 10.04 -14.78
CA GLU A 12 3.50 10.72 -13.77
C GLU A 12 2.72 10.95 -12.47
N GLY A 13 1.45 11.38 -12.57
CA GLY A 13 0.57 11.56 -11.42
C GLY A 13 0.33 10.26 -10.67
N VAL A 14 0.07 9.17 -11.40
CA VAL A 14 -0.06 7.83 -10.80
C VAL A 14 1.24 7.39 -10.13
N GLN A 15 2.39 7.58 -10.78
CA GLN A 15 3.68 7.22 -10.17
C GLN A 15 3.92 7.97 -8.86
N LYS A 16 3.62 9.27 -8.81
CA LYS A 16 3.71 10.08 -7.58
C LYS A 16 2.79 9.55 -6.48
N ALA A 17 1.54 9.22 -6.83
CA ALA A 17 0.59 8.64 -5.89
C ALA A 17 1.05 7.27 -5.37
N VAL A 18 1.52 6.39 -6.25
CA VAL A 18 2.07 5.08 -5.87
C VAL A 18 3.27 5.24 -4.93
N ASN A 19 4.19 6.16 -5.22
CA ASN A 19 5.34 6.42 -4.36
C ASN A 19 4.93 6.89 -2.96
N ALA A 20 3.97 7.82 -2.87
CA ALA A 20 3.44 8.29 -1.59
C ALA A 20 2.78 7.15 -0.79
N ILE A 21 2.05 6.25 -1.46
CA ILE A 21 1.44 5.08 -0.81
C ILE A 21 2.53 4.12 -0.30
N LEU A 22 3.58 3.86 -1.08
CA LEU A 22 4.69 3.00 -0.68
C LEU A 22 5.47 3.58 0.51
N GLU A 23 5.63 4.89 0.58
CA GLU A 23 6.26 5.58 1.71
C GLU A 23 5.47 5.34 3.01
N ILE A 24 4.14 5.54 2.98
CA ILE A 24 3.26 5.26 4.12
C ILE A 24 3.24 3.76 4.46
N LEU A 25 3.27 2.90 3.45
CA LEU A 25 3.26 1.45 3.62
C LEU A 25 4.49 0.98 4.42
N GLY A 26 5.65 1.60 4.20
CA GLY A 26 6.88 1.38 4.96
C GLY A 26 7.51 -0.01 4.79
N ASP A 27 8.45 -0.34 5.68
CA ASP A 27 9.22 -1.59 5.61
C ASP A 27 8.45 -2.84 6.02
N PRO A 28 8.50 -3.95 5.28
CA PRO A 28 7.74 -5.15 5.61
C PRO A 28 8.09 -5.69 7.01
N MET A 29 7.06 -6.06 7.77
CA MET A 29 7.18 -6.64 9.11
C MET A 29 7.31 -8.17 9.05
N GLU A 30 6.77 -8.79 8.00
CA GLU A 30 6.71 -10.25 7.83
C GLU A 30 7.41 -10.72 6.54
N ALA A 31 7.74 -12.02 6.49
CA ALA A 31 8.46 -12.61 5.36
C ALA A 31 7.69 -12.51 4.03
N HIS A 32 6.38 -12.83 4.04
CA HIS A 32 5.54 -12.76 2.84
C HIS A 32 5.32 -11.33 2.35
N GLN A 33 5.32 -10.35 3.26
CA GLN A 33 5.25 -8.92 2.91
C GLN A 33 6.53 -8.47 2.20
N ARG A 34 7.69 -8.93 2.68
CA ARG A 34 8.98 -8.67 2.03
C ARG A 34 9.03 -9.27 0.64
N GLU A 35 8.57 -10.51 0.50
CA GLU A 35 8.47 -11.16 -0.81
C GLU A 35 7.55 -10.38 -1.77
N ALA A 36 6.41 -9.90 -1.27
CA ALA A 36 5.48 -9.10 -2.05
C ALA A 36 6.09 -7.76 -2.50
N LEU A 37 6.80 -7.07 -1.60
CA LEU A 37 7.47 -5.81 -1.93
C LEU A 37 8.58 -6.03 -2.97
N ASP A 38 9.37 -7.08 -2.81
CA ASP A 38 10.44 -7.42 -3.74
C ASP A 38 9.90 -7.80 -5.12
N ALA A 39 8.81 -8.57 -5.17
CA ALA A 39 8.10 -8.86 -6.41
C ALA A 39 7.56 -7.59 -7.06
N PHE A 40 6.98 -6.68 -6.28
CA PHE A 40 6.49 -5.39 -6.77
C PHE A 40 7.61 -4.54 -7.38
N ARG A 41 8.75 -4.41 -6.68
CA ARG A 41 9.93 -3.65 -7.14
C ARG A 41 10.55 -4.20 -8.42
N ARG A 42 10.47 -5.52 -8.64
CA ARG A 42 10.94 -6.18 -9.87
C ARG A 42 9.90 -6.19 -11.01
N GLY A 43 8.72 -5.62 -10.80
CA GLY A 43 7.63 -5.62 -11.78
C GLY A 43 6.90 -6.96 -11.92
N ASP A 44 7.13 -7.92 -11.02
CA ASP A 44 6.43 -9.22 -11.00
C ASP A 44 5.04 -9.08 -10.35
N TYR A 45 4.17 -8.34 -11.03
CA TYR A 45 2.83 -8.04 -10.54
C TYR A 45 1.91 -9.28 -10.48
N ALA A 46 2.24 -10.35 -11.22
CA ALA A 46 1.53 -11.60 -11.11
C ALA A 46 1.81 -12.27 -9.75
N ARG A 47 3.09 -12.30 -9.32
CA ARG A 47 3.47 -12.79 -8.00
C ARG A 47 2.87 -11.95 -6.88
N VAL A 48 2.91 -10.61 -7.00
CA VAL A 48 2.28 -9.71 -6.02
C VAL A 48 0.80 -10.04 -5.82
N ARG A 49 0.04 -10.20 -6.91
CA ARG A 49 -1.39 -10.56 -6.82
C ARG A 49 -1.60 -11.94 -6.17
N ARG A 50 -0.78 -12.94 -6.51
CA ARG A 50 -0.85 -14.26 -5.87
C ARG A 50 -0.58 -14.19 -4.37
N LEU A 51 0.40 -13.41 -3.94
CA LEU A 51 0.70 -13.19 -2.52
C LEU A 51 -0.45 -12.47 -1.81
N ALA A 52 -1.07 -11.46 -2.43
CA ALA A 52 -2.26 -10.81 -1.90
C ALA A 52 -3.45 -11.76 -1.77
N THR A 53 -3.70 -12.63 -2.76
CA THR A 53 -4.79 -13.62 -2.70
C THR A 53 -4.51 -14.73 -1.69
N ALA A 54 -3.25 -15.09 -1.45
CA ALA A 54 -2.87 -16.09 -0.45
C ALA A 54 -2.87 -15.54 0.99
N ASN A 55 -2.82 -14.21 1.17
CA ASN A 55 -2.73 -13.54 2.46
C ASN A 55 -3.88 -12.52 2.62
N LEU A 56 -5.13 -13.00 2.59
CA LEU A 56 -6.34 -12.17 2.49
C LEU A 56 -6.51 -11.14 3.63
N GLY A 57 -6.04 -11.46 4.84
CA GLY A 57 -6.12 -10.58 6.00
C GLY A 57 -4.97 -9.57 6.09
N ASP A 58 -3.97 -9.66 5.21
CA ASP A 58 -2.75 -8.86 5.29
C ASP A 58 -2.91 -7.55 4.50
N SER A 59 -3.03 -6.43 5.22
CA SER A 59 -3.19 -5.10 4.62
C SER A 59 -1.96 -4.67 3.81
N TYR A 60 -0.77 -5.19 4.10
CA TYR A 60 0.44 -4.85 3.36
C TYR A 60 0.41 -5.47 1.96
N CYS A 61 0.14 -6.77 1.90
CA CYS A 61 -0.08 -7.49 0.65
C CYS A 61 -1.29 -6.95 -0.11
N LYS A 62 -2.37 -6.57 0.59
CA LYS A 62 -3.53 -5.91 -0.04
C LYS A 62 -3.13 -4.62 -0.72
N ALA A 63 -2.40 -3.73 -0.05
CA ALA A 63 -1.93 -2.47 -0.63
C ALA A 63 -1.14 -2.72 -1.92
N LEU A 64 -0.12 -3.58 -1.85
CA LEU A 64 0.69 -3.95 -3.01
C LEU A 64 -0.10 -4.64 -4.12
N GLY A 65 -1.14 -5.42 -3.79
CA GLY A 65 -2.00 -6.11 -4.75
C GLY A 65 -2.78 -5.17 -5.68
N TYR A 66 -3.16 -3.98 -5.18
CA TYR A 66 -3.89 -2.98 -5.96
C TYR A 66 -2.99 -2.17 -6.89
N LEU A 67 -1.83 -1.71 -6.40
CA LEU A 67 -0.96 -0.74 -7.08
C LEU A 67 -0.63 -1.08 -8.55
N PRO A 68 -0.39 -2.34 -8.96
CA PRO A 68 -0.14 -2.68 -10.36
C PRO A 68 -1.28 -2.31 -11.31
N GLY A 69 -2.51 -2.29 -10.80
CA GLY A 69 -3.69 -1.90 -11.59
C GLY A 69 -3.71 -0.41 -11.91
N ALA A 70 -3.12 0.44 -11.07
CA ALA A 70 -3.15 1.89 -11.23
C ALA A 70 -2.36 2.36 -12.47
N TYR A 71 -1.23 1.70 -12.77
CA TYR A 71 -0.39 2.03 -13.94
C TYR A 71 -1.10 1.84 -15.29
N LYS A 72 -2.24 1.16 -15.32
CA LYS A 72 -3.03 0.96 -16.55
C LYS A 72 -3.87 2.17 -16.94
N LEU A 73 -4.00 3.19 -16.09
CA LEU A 73 -4.80 4.40 -16.35
C LEU A 73 -6.25 4.11 -16.78
N MET A 74 -6.85 3.08 -16.18
CA MET A 74 -8.24 2.72 -16.40
C MET A 74 -9.18 3.68 -15.65
N PRO A 75 -10.48 3.78 -16.02
CA PRO A 75 -11.43 4.64 -15.32
C PRO A 75 -11.56 4.39 -13.81
N ASN A 76 -11.18 3.20 -13.35
CA ASN A 76 -11.18 2.82 -11.94
C ASN A 76 -9.84 3.07 -11.23
N THR A 77 -8.90 3.78 -11.84
CA THR A 77 -7.58 4.06 -11.24
C THR A 77 -7.71 4.81 -9.91
N ASP A 78 -8.64 5.75 -9.80
CA ASP A 78 -8.91 6.46 -8.54
C ASP A 78 -9.37 5.49 -7.43
N ILE A 79 -10.20 4.51 -7.78
CA ILE A 79 -10.67 3.47 -6.85
C ILE A 79 -9.49 2.60 -6.41
N ILE A 80 -8.63 2.20 -7.36
CA ILE A 80 -7.45 1.38 -7.08
C ILE A 80 -6.49 2.13 -6.14
N LEU A 81 -6.20 3.40 -6.41
CA LEU A 81 -5.35 4.23 -5.57
C LEU A 81 -5.97 4.43 -4.18
N ALA A 82 -7.29 4.66 -4.09
CA ALA A 82 -7.98 4.81 -2.82
C ALA A 82 -7.93 3.51 -1.98
N GLU A 83 -8.15 2.35 -2.57
CA GLU A 83 -8.07 1.06 -1.87
C GLU A 83 -6.64 0.74 -1.42
N ALA A 84 -5.64 1.02 -2.26
CA ALA A 84 -4.24 0.86 -1.89
C ALA A 84 -3.83 1.79 -0.73
N ALA A 85 -4.24 3.06 -0.78
CA ALA A 85 -3.94 4.04 0.25
C ALA A 85 -4.59 3.69 1.59
N ARG A 86 -5.86 3.25 1.60
CA ARG A 86 -6.54 2.78 2.83
C ARG A 86 -5.83 1.58 3.45
N ALA A 87 -5.40 0.63 2.61
CA ALA A 87 -4.66 -0.54 3.08
C ALA A 87 -3.29 -0.16 3.67
N ALA A 88 -2.55 0.76 3.04
CA ALA A 88 -1.30 1.29 3.58
C ALA A 88 -1.51 2.03 4.92
N ALA A 89 -2.58 2.83 5.03
CA ALA A 89 -2.93 3.51 6.27
C ALA A 89 -3.22 2.53 7.42
N GLU A 90 -3.87 1.39 7.15
CA GLU A 90 -4.10 0.38 8.18
C GLU A 90 -2.77 -0.24 8.67
N VAL A 91 -1.81 -0.49 7.77
CA VAL A 91 -0.46 -0.92 8.15
C VAL A 91 0.22 0.13 9.04
N ALA A 92 0.16 1.41 8.65
CA ALA A 92 0.76 2.49 9.43
C ALA A 92 0.15 2.60 10.84
N LYS A 93 -1.18 2.44 10.96
CA LYS A 93 -1.88 2.37 12.25
C LYS A 93 -1.41 1.19 13.09
N ILE A 94 -1.30 -0.01 12.51
CA ILE A 94 -0.80 -1.21 13.22
C ILE A 94 0.61 -0.93 13.77
N ARG A 95 1.53 -0.41 12.95
CA ARG A 95 2.88 -0.05 13.40
C ARG A 95 2.86 0.93 14.56
N ALA A 96 2.08 2.01 14.44
CA ALA A 96 1.99 3.03 15.48
C ALA A 96 1.50 2.44 16.80
N LEU A 97 0.47 1.59 16.77
CA LEU A 97 -0.04 0.90 17.95
C LEU A 97 1.00 -0.04 18.55
N THR A 98 1.72 -0.82 17.73
CA THR A 98 2.80 -1.71 18.20
C THR A 98 3.92 -0.92 18.87
N GLN A 99 4.40 0.16 18.23
CA GLN A 99 5.46 1.01 18.76
C GLN A 99 5.06 1.66 20.09
N LEU A 100 3.86 2.22 20.17
CA LEU A 100 3.33 2.80 21.40
C LEU A 100 3.18 1.75 22.50
N GLY A 101 2.65 0.57 22.18
CA GLY A 101 2.52 -0.53 23.12
C GLY A 101 3.87 -0.96 23.70
N MET A 102 4.90 -1.09 22.85
CA MET A 102 6.27 -1.40 23.29
C MET A 102 6.84 -0.30 24.19
N ALA A 103 6.73 0.96 23.78
CA ALA A 103 7.25 2.09 24.56
C ALA A 103 6.56 2.22 25.93
N ILE A 104 5.25 1.98 26.00
CA ILE A 104 4.51 1.97 27.26
C ILE A 104 4.95 0.80 28.15
N ALA A 105 5.09 -0.41 27.58
CA ALA A 105 5.56 -1.57 28.34
C ALA A 105 6.97 -1.33 28.92
N GLU A 106 7.89 -0.84 28.10
CA GLU A 106 9.25 -0.48 28.55
C GLU A 106 9.23 0.57 29.66
N ALA A 107 8.35 1.57 29.57
CA ALA A 107 8.23 2.63 30.59
C ALA A 107 7.61 2.15 31.91
N LEU A 108 6.82 1.06 31.90
CA LEU A 108 6.13 0.53 33.07
C LEU A 108 6.85 -0.65 33.74
N GLY A 109 7.81 -1.29 33.06
CA GLY A 109 8.54 -2.48 33.54
C GLY A 109 7.81 -3.79 33.30
#